data_AF-A0A950D100-F1
#
_entry.id   AF-A0A950D100-F1
#
_cell.length_a   1.000
_cell.length_b   1.000
_cell.length_c   1.000
_cell.angle_alpha   90.00
_cell.angle_beta   90.00
_cell.angle_gamma   90.00
#
_symmetry.space_group_name_H-M   'P 1'
#
loop_
_entity.id
_entity.type
_entity.pdbx_description
1 polymer ?
#
loop_
_entity_poly.entity_id
_entity_poly.type
_entity_poly.pdbx_seq_one_letter_code
_entity_poly.pdbx_strand_id
1 'polypeptide(L)'
;MRQIGTLPKDRDPGVLVDHLLSLGIATRVVEKPESWDVWVISEDHVPRAREELEEFQQDPEDPRYADSRPVAQAIRRDSERRDREFRKNFRSSTQAWGGSGRVPLTTALMAVCIALFIVINWDGLNARLVDRLTFTSFLKGPHGERPATGLDDILKGQVWRLITPIFLHFGILHIVFDMWALKVLGTLIESRRGTLTLAVLVFLSAIASDVGQYLYNLNFANPYRPFGGMSGVIYALFGYVWMKGRHEPEQGMVLHPSSIRTILLWLFLCMTGLLGPIANAAHVVGLVVGVLFGLARF
;
A
#
# COMPACT_ATOMS: atom_id res chain seq x y z
N MET A 1 -11.21 -15.47 -15.41
CA MET A 1 -10.57 -16.33 -16.43
C MET A 1 -11.61 -17.31 -16.94
N ARG A 2 -11.83 -17.35 -18.26
CA ARG A 2 -12.85 -18.19 -18.91
C ARG A 2 -12.23 -18.95 -20.07
N GLN A 3 -12.59 -20.23 -20.21
CA GLN A 3 -12.25 -21.00 -21.41
C GLN A 3 -13.12 -20.51 -22.57
N ILE A 4 -12.48 -20.15 -23.67
CA ILE A 4 -13.18 -19.65 -24.87
C ILE A 4 -13.36 -20.72 -25.93
N GLY A 5 -12.52 -21.76 -25.92
CA GLY A 5 -12.62 -22.91 -26.81
C GLY A 5 -11.35 -23.78 -26.75
N THR A 6 -11.18 -24.62 -27.77
CA THR A 6 -10.00 -25.48 -27.94
C THR A 6 -9.38 -25.29 -29.32
N LEU A 7 -8.07 -25.49 -29.43
CA LEU A 7 -7.35 -25.51 -30.69
C LEU A 7 -6.84 -26.92 -30.98
N PRO A 8 -7.00 -27.45 -32.20
CA PRO A 8 -6.37 -28.70 -32.61
C PRO A 8 -4.83 -28.72 -32.42
N LYS A 9 -4.27 -29.90 -32.15
CA LYS A 9 -2.83 -30.09 -31.82
C LYS A 9 -1.87 -29.85 -32.99
N ASP A 10 -2.37 -29.98 -34.22
CA ASP A 10 -1.67 -29.70 -35.48
C ASP A 10 -1.48 -28.20 -35.73
N ARG A 11 -2.07 -27.33 -34.90
CA ARG A 11 -1.97 -25.88 -35.00
C ARG A 11 -1.06 -25.31 -33.92
N ASP A 12 -0.24 -24.32 -34.29
CA ASP A 12 0.58 -23.58 -33.33
C ASP A 12 -0.29 -22.57 -32.55
N PRO A 13 -0.55 -22.81 -31.25
CA PRO A 13 -1.32 -21.87 -30.44
C PRO A 13 -0.61 -20.53 -30.27
N GLY A 14 0.71 -20.46 -30.50
CA GLY A 14 1.50 -19.23 -30.41
C GLY A 14 1.02 -18.13 -31.35
N VAL A 15 0.52 -18.51 -32.54
CA VAL A 15 0.03 -17.57 -33.56
C VAL A 15 -1.22 -16.84 -33.09
N LEU A 16 -2.21 -17.61 -32.61
CA LEU A 16 -3.43 -17.05 -32.04
C LEU A 16 -3.13 -16.23 -30.78
N VAL A 17 -2.22 -16.70 -29.92
CA VAL A 17 -1.83 -15.98 -28.70
C VAL A 17 -1.17 -14.65 -29.02
N ASP A 18 -0.31 -14.58 -30.04
CA ASP A 18 0.31 -13.34 -30.49
C ASP A 18 -0.72 -12.36 -31.04
N HIS A 19 -1.65 -12.85 -31.87
CA HIS A 19 -2.74 -12.03 -32.39
C HIS A 19 -3.61 -11.45 -31.28
N LEU A 20 -4.10 -12.30 -30.36
CA LEU A 20 -4.89 -11.86 -29.23
C LEU A 20 -4.12 -10.87 -28.33
N LEU A 21 -2.82 -11.09 -28.13
CA LEU A 21 -1.97 -10.15 -27.39
C LEU A 21 -1.86 -8.79 -28.11
N SER A 22 -1.75 -8.78 -29.44
CA SER A 22 -1.72 -7.55 -30.24
C SER A 22 -3.00 -6.72 -30.10
N LEU A 23 -4.13 -7.39 -29.84
CA LEU A 23 -5.43 -6.78 -29.54
C LEU A 23 -5.59 -6.38 -28.06
N GLY A 24 -4.56 -6.57 -27.23
CA GLY A 24 -4.62 -6.31 -25.79
C GLY A 24 -5.35 -7.39 -24.98
N ILE A 25 -5.59 -8.57 -25.57
CA ILE A 25 -6.28 -9.69 -24.94
C ILE A 25 -5.26 -10.64 -24.34
N ALA A 26 -5.09 -10.59 -23.02
CA ALA A 26 -4.22 -11.51 -22.31
C ALA A 26 -4.83 -12.92 -22.26
N THR A 27 -4.12 -13.88 -22.85
CA THR A 27 -4.54 -15.28 -22.97
C THR A 27 -3.56 -16.25 -22.33
N ARG A 28 -4.08 -17.42 -21.97
CA ARG A 28 -3.31 -18.55 -21.49
C ARG A 28 -3.76 -19.79 -22.24
N VAL A 29 -2.81 -20.56 -22.75
CA VAL A 29 -3.08 -21.85 -23.38
C VAL A 29 -2.66 -22.98 -22.45
N VAL A 30 -3.47 -24.02 -22.38
CA VAL A 30 -3.20 -25.23 -21.58
C VAL A 30 -3.15 -26.41 -22.53
N GLU A 31 -2.05 -27.13 -22.50
CA GLU A 31 -1.85 -28.33 -23.32
C GLU A 31 -2.73 -29.48 -22.82
N LYS A 32 -3.47 -30.11 -23.73
CA LYS A 32 -4.14 -31.39 -23.56
C LYS A 32 -3.59 -32.41 -24.57
N PRO A 33 -3.84 -33.71 -24.37
CA PRO A 33 -3.35 -34.75 -25.28
C PRO A 33 -3.69 -34.49 -26.75
N GLU A 34 -4.93 -34.06 -27.01
CA GLU A 34 -5.47 -33.89 -28.38
C GLU A 34 -5.71 -32.43 -28.79
N SER A 35 -5.49 -31.47 -27.89
CA SER A 35 -5.83 -30.07 -28.16
C SER A 35 -5.14 -29.09 -27.23
N TRP A 36 -5.29 -27.80 -27.50
CA TRP A 36 -4.93 -26.70 -26.63
C TRP A 36 -6.19 -26.04 -26.10
N ASP A 37 -6.42 -26.00 -24.80
CA ASP A 37 -7.48 -25.16 -24.25
C ASP A 37 -7.04 -23.70 -24.28
N VAL A 38 -7.86 -22.82 -24.84
CA VAL A 38 -7.58 -21.38 -24.87
C VAL A 38 -8.40 -20.68 -23.79
N TRP A 39 -7.72 -19.98 -22.89
CA TRP A 39 -8.32 -19.26 -21.76
C TRP A 39 -8.04 -17.76 -21.86
N VAL A 40 -9.05 -16.95 -21.59
CA VAL A 40 -8.92 -15.48 -21.53
C VAL A 40 -9.03 -15.01 -20.09
N ILE A 41 -8.17 -14.07 -19.70
CA ILE A 41 -8.09 -13.60 -18.31
C ILE A 41 -9.30 -12.72 -17.95
N SER A 42 -9.62 -11.74 -18.78
CA SER A 42 -10.72 -10.77 -18.58
C SER A 42 -12.03 -11.24 -19.21
N GLU A 43 -13.15 -11.15 -18.47
CA GLU A 43 -14.48 -11.50 -19.02
C GLU A 43 -14.93 -10.53 -20.12
N ASP A 44 -14.55 -9.26 -20.05
CA ASP A 44 -14.91 -8.24 -21.05
C ASP A 44 -14.38 -8.56 -22.45
N HIS A 45 -13.29 -9.34 -22.52
CA HIS A 45 -12.65 -9.72 -23.78
C HIS A 45 -13.15 -11.07 -24.30
N VAL A 46 -13.98 -11.81 -23.55
CA VAL A 46 -14.44 -13.16 -23.93
C VAL A 46 -15.21 -13.17 -25.25
N PRO A 47 -16.17 -12.25 -25.52
CA PRO A 47 -16.92 -12.26 -26.77
C PRO A 47 -16.00 -12.10 -27.99
N ARG A 48 -15.15 -11.06 -27.96
CA ARG A 48 -14.19 -10.79 -29.03
C ARG A 48 -13.18 -11.91 -29.20
N ALA A 49 -12.62 -12.43 -28.11
CA ALA A 49 -11.62 -13.49 -28.20
C ALA A 49 -12.19 -14.81 -28.73
N ARG A 50 -13.49 -15.08 -28.51
CA ARG A 50 -14.16 -16.25 -29.09
C ARG A 50 -14.34 -16.08 -30.60
N GLU A 51 -14.78 -14.91 -31.06
CA GLU A 51 -14.87 -14.58 -32.48
C GLU A 51 -13.52 -14.74 -33.18
N GLU A 52 -12.46 -14.17 -32.61
CA GLU A 52 -11.09 -14.29 -33.14
C GLU A 52 -10.59 -15.75 -33.16
N LEU A 53 -10.97 -16.56 -32.18
CA LEU A 53 -10.65 -18.00 -32.15
C LEU A 53 -11.41 -18.76 -33.25
N GLU A 54 -12.70 -18.46 -33.46
CA GLU A 54 -13.51 -19.08 -34.51
C GLU A 54 -12.99 -18.70 -35.91
N GLU A 55 -12.65 -17.43 -36.13
CA GLU A 55 -12.06 -16.98 -37.40
C GLU A 55 -10.68 -17.61 -37.63
N PHE A 56 -9.83 -17.69 -36.61
CA PHE A 56 -8.54 -18.40 -36.70
C PHE A 56 -8.73 -19.89 -36.96
N GLN A 57 -9.84 -20.46 -36.50
CA GLN A 57 -10.13 -21.86 -36.79
C GLN A 57 -10.46 -22.10 -38.26
N GLN A 58 -11.14 -21.14 -38.90
CA GLN A 58 -11.56 -21.20 -40.30
C GLN A 58 -10.40 -20.95 -41.26
N ASP A 59 -9.61 -19.90 -41.02
CA ASP A 59 -8.47 -19.55 -41.86
C ASP A 59 -7.25 -19.18 -40.99
N PRO A 60 -6.37 -20.13 -40.64
CA PRO A 60 -5.19 -19.86 -39.80
C PRO A 60 -4.08 -19.10 -40.51
N GLU A 61 -4.10 -19.09 -41.84
CA GLU A 61 -3.04 -18.54 -42.69
C GLU A 61 -3.35 -17.10 -43.14
N ASP A 62 -4.44 -16.51 -42.62
CA ASP A 62 -4.76 -15.11 -42.86
C ASP A 62 -3.54 -14.21 -42.52
N PRO A 63 -3.11 -13.34 -43.45
CA PRO A 63 -1.98 -12.43 -43.24
C PRO A 63 -2.04 -11.63 -41.92
N ARG A 64 -3.24 -11.33 -41.41
CA ARG A 64 -3.44 -10.58 -40.16
C ARG A 64 -2.70 -11.21 -38.97
N TYR A 65 -2.61 -12.53 -38.91
CA TYR A 65 -1.95 -13.21 -37.79
C TYR A 65 -0.43 -13.11 -37.92
N ALA A 66 0.11 -13.20 -39.13
CA ALA A 66 1.53 -12.97 -39.38
C ALA A 66 1.91 -11.52 -39.05
N ASP A 67 1.08 -10.57 -39.46
CA ASP A 67 1.26 -9.13 -39.22
C ASP A 67 1.14 -8.74 -37.73
N SER A 68 0.43 -9.53 -36.93
CA SER A 68 0.32 -9.31 -35.48
C SER A 68 1.58 -9.68 -34.70
N ARG A 69 2.42 -10.58 -35.23
CA ARG A 69 3.60 -11.12 -34.52
C ARG A 69 4.60 -10.05 -34.09
N PRO A 70 5.01 -9.08 -34.95
CA PRO A 70 5.91 -8.00 -34.53
C PRO A 70 5.35 -7.17 -33.38
N VAL A 71 4.04 -6.89 -33.38
CA VAL A 71 3.36 -6.13 -32.32
C VAL A 71 3.36 -6.93 -31.02
N ALA A 72 2.99 -8.20 -31.06
CA ALA A 72 3.01 -9.10 -29.90
C ALA A 72 4.42 -9.23 -29.30
N GLN A 73 5.44 -9.38 -30.15
CA GLN A 73 6.84 -9.43 -29.72
C GLN A 73 7.30 -8.11 -29.10
N ALA A 74 6.89 -6.96 -29.63
CA ALA A 74 7.19 -5.65 -29.04
C ALA A 74 6.54 -5.51 -27.65
N ILE A 75 5.29 -5.93 -27.48
CA ILE A 75 4.59 -5.94 -26.19
C ILE A 75 5.32 -6.82 -25.16
N ARG A 76 5.71 -8.06 -25.54
CA ARG A 76 6.46 -8.97 -24.66
C ARG A 76 7.84 -8.42 -24.30
N ARG A 77 8.58 -7.88 -25.27
CA ARG A 77 9.89 -7.27 -25.02
C ARG A 77 9.79 -6.07 -24.08
N ASP A 78 8.76 -5.24 -24.23
CA ASP A 78 8.52 -4.11 -23.33
C ASP A 78 8.10 -4.58 -21.93
N SER A 79 7.21 -5.59 -21.81
CA SER A 79 6.86 -6.16 -20.50
C SER A 79 8.08 -6.76 -19.81
N GLU A 80 8.90 -7.53 -20.52
CA GLU A 80 10.14 -8.09 -19.96
C GLU A 80 11.18 -7.01 -19.64
N ARG A 81 11.28 -5.95 -20.45
CA ARG A 81 12.18 -4.82 -20.15
C ARG A 81 11.74 -4.15 -18.86
N ARG A 82 10.44 -3.83 -18.72
CA ARG A 82 9.87 -3.28 -17.49
C ARG A 82 10.08 -4.20 -16.30
N ASP A 83 9.89 -5.51 -16.45
CA ASP A 83 10.15 -6.48 -15.39
C ASP A 83 11.63 -6.59 -15.03
N ARG A 84 12.52 -6.53 -16.02
CA ARG A 84 13.98 -6.52 -15.81
C ARG A 84 14.43 -5.24 -15.11
N GLU A 85 13.94 -4.08 -15.54
CA GLU A 85 14.20 -2.79 -14.91
C GLU A 85 13.63 -2.74 -13.50
N PHE A 86 12.38 -3.18 -13.32
CA PHE A 86 11.75 -3.36 -12.02
C PHE A 86 12.62 -4.25 -11.12
N ARG A 87 13.10 -5.40 -11.62
CA ARG A 87 13.94 -6.33 -10.85
C ARG A 87 15.33 -5.78 -10.56
N LYS A 88 15.92 -4.97 -11.44
CA LYS A 88 17.19 -4.27 -11.20
C LYS A 88 17.04 -3.17 -10.15
N ASN A 89 16.01 -2.34 -10.30
CA ASN A 89 15.68 -1.28 -9.36
C ASN A 89 15.34 -1.89 -8.00
N PHE A 90 14.53 -2.95 -7.97
CA PHE A 90 14.22 -3.70 -6.76
C PHE A 90 15.45 -4.36 -6.15
N ARG A 91 16.39 -4.93 -6.92
CA ARG A 91 17.66 -5.45 -6.39
C ARG A 91 18.48 -4.36 -5.71
N SER A 92 18.58 -3.17 -6.32
CA SER A 92 19.19 -1.98 -5.69
C SER A 92 18.42 -1.56 -4.43
N SER A 93 17.09 -1.62 -4.44
CA SER A 93 16.26 -1.32 -3.28
C SER A 93 16.41 -2.37 -2.18
N THR A 94 16.47 -3.68 -2.47
CA THR A 94 16.73 -4.73 -1.47
C THR A 94 18.15 -4.66 -0.90
N GLN A 95 19.12 -4.18 -1.68
CA GLN A 95 20.43 -3.82 -1.16
C GLN A 95 20.35 -2.59 -0.23
N ALA A 96 19.36 -1.71 -0.44
CA ALA A 96 18.97 -0.67 0.52
C ALA A 96 18.09 -1.19 1.69
N TRP A 97 17.41 -2.33 1.56
CA TRP A 97 16.75 -3.03 2.68
C TRP A 97 17.76 -3.67 3.63
N GLY A 98 18.99 -3.92 3.16
CA GLY A 98 20.19 -4.21 3.96
C GLY A 98 21.18 -3.04 4.04
N GLY A 99 20.76 -1.84 3.62
CA GLY A 99 21.65 -0.69 3.48
C GLY A 99 22.07 -0.16 4.83
N SER A 100 23.37 -0.24 5.13
CA SER A 100 24.03 0.37 6.28
C SER A 100 24.08 1.91 6.22
N GLY A 101 23.06 2.54 5.64
CA GLY A 101 22.90 3.98 5.64
C GLY A 101 22.54 4.48 7.03
N ARG A 102 22.96 5.70 7.39
CA ARG A 102 22.54 6.31 8.65
C ARG A 102 21.05 6.61 8.56
N VAL A 103 20.24 5.83 9.28
CA VAL A 103 18.78 6.00 9.40
C VAL A 103 18.36 6.42 10.82
N PRO A 104 18.90 7.56 11.32
CA PRO A 104 18.74 7.96 12.71
C PRO A 104 17.28 8.20 13.08
N LEU A 105 16.47 8.81 12.20
CA LEU A 105 15.08 9.12 12.53
C LEU A 105 14.21 7.88 12.53
N THR A 106 14.36 6.99 11.54
CA THR A 106 13.65 5.71 11.53
C THR A 106 13.95 4.93 12.81
N THR A 107 15.23 4.85 13.19
CA THR A 107 15.67 4.17 14.42
C THR A 107 15.10 4.83 15.68
N ALA A 108 15.14 6.17 15.76
CA ALA A 108 14.63 6.91 16.91
C ALA A 108 13.12 6.75 17.08
N LEU A 109 12.34 6.86 16.00
CA LEU A 109 10.90 6.65 16.02
C LEU A 109 10.55 5.24 16.50
N MET A 110 11.25 4.22 15.98
CA MET A 110 11.05 2.84 16.44
C MET A 110 11.36 2.69 17.93
N ALA A 111 12.49 3.23 18.39
CA ALA A 111 12.89 3.16 19.79
C ALA A 111 11.86 3.83 20.72
N VAL A 112 11.34 5.00 20.33
CA VAL A 112 10.32 5.73 21.10
C VAL A 112 9.00 4.95 21.15
N CYS A 113 8.53 4.40 20.02
CA CYS A 113 7.33 3.55 19.99
C CYS A 113 7.47 2.33 20.89
N ILE A 114 8.59 1.61 20.81
CA ILE A 114 8.86 0.42 21.61
C ILE A 114 8.96 0.76 23.10
N ALA A 115 9.70 1.82 23.44
CA ALA A 115 9.83 2.26 24.83
C ALA A 115 8.49 2.67 25.43
N LEU A 116 7.69 3.46 24.71
CA LEU A 116 6.35 3.84 25.17
C LEU A 116 5.42 2.63 25.29
N PHE A 117 5.48 1.67 24.35
CA PHE A 117 4.71 0.44 24.47
C PHE A 117 5.06 -0.36 25.72
N ILE A 118 6.35 -0.48 26.05
CA ILE A 118 6.79 -1.16 27.28
C ILE A 118 6.32 -0.39 28.53
N VAL A 119 6.54 0.93 28.57
CA VAL A 119 6.17 1.77 29.73
C VAL A 119 4.67 1.78 29.96
N ILE A 120 3.87 1.86 28.90
CA ILE A 120 2.42 1.80 28.98
C ILE A 120 2.01 0.44 29.54
N ASN A 121 2.50 -0.68 28.98
CA ASN A 121 2.12 -2.01 29.47
C ASN A 121 2.76 -2.42 30.82
N TRP A 122 3.55 -1.56 31.45
CA TRP A 122 4.10 -1.77 32.79
C TRP A 122 3.11 -1.33 33.88
N ASP A 123 2.99 -2.10 34.95
CA ASP A 123 2.00 -1.86 36.01
C ASP A 123 2.12 -0.44 36.63
N GLY A 124 0.96 0.21 36.81
CA GLY A 124 0.84 1.48 37.55
C GLY A 124 1.00 2.79 36.75
N LEU A 125 1.52 2.78 35.52
CA LEU A 125 1.79 4.00 34.71
C LEU A 125 0.80 4.23 33.55
N ASN A 126 -0.20 3.37 33.44
CA ASN A 126 -0.88 3.08 32.18
C ASN A 126 -1.86 4.18 31.72
N ALA A 127 -2.91 4.45 32.52
CA ALA A 127 -4.04 5.25 32.03
C ALA A 127 -3.72 6.76 31.91
N ARG A 128 -2.99 7.33 32.87
CA ARG A 128 -2.67 8.78 32.89
C ARG A 128 -1.67 9.17 31.80
N LEU A 129 -0.70 8.30 31.52
CA LEU A 129 0.26 8.55 30.46
C LEU A 129 -0.43 8.48 29.09
N VAL A 130 -1.24 7.45 28.86
CA VAL A 130 -2.03 7.31 27.63
C VAL A 130 -2.97 8.50 27.44
N ASP A 131 -3.63 8.96 28.52
CA ASP A 131 -4.50 10.15 28.49
C ASP A 131 -3.75 11.43 28.07
N ARG A 132 -2.51 11.65 28.54
CA ARG A 132 -1.71 12.81 28.15
C ARG A 132 -1.19 12.80 26.71
N LEU A 133 -1.03 11.60 26.14
CA LEU A 133 -0.43 11.40 24.83
C LEU A 133 -1.48 11.19 23.72
N THR A 134 -2.71 10.89 24.06
CA THR A 134 -3.78 10.76 23.07
C THR A 134 -4.28 12.12 22.58
N PHE A 135 -5.09 12.10 21.52
CA PHE A 135 -5.55 13.32 20.86
C PHE A 135 -6.49 14.16 21.73
N THR A 136 -7.45 13.51 22.39
CA THR A 136 -8.37 14.12 23.37
C THR A 136 -8.34 13.33 24.66
N SER A 137 -8.35 14.00 25.81
CA SER A 137 -8.48 13.31 27.09
C SER A 137 -9.72 12.42 27.14
N PHE A 138 -9.60 11.25 27.75
CA PHE A 138 -10.68 10.25 27.91
C PHE A 138 -10.90 9.86 29.37
N LEU A 139 -10.01 10.27 30.27
CA LEU A 139 -10.22 10.12 31.71
C LEU A 139 -11.23 11.15 32.23
N LYS A 140 -11.99 10.75 33.25
CA LYS A 140 -12.86 11.67 34.00
C LYS A 140 -12.00 12.69 34.74
N GLY A 141 -12.43 13.94 34.74
CA GLY A 141 -11.83 15.01 35.53
C GLY A 141 -11.98 14.76 37.04
N PRO A 142 -11.36 15.60 37.90
CA PRO A 142 -11.42 15.48 39.37
C PRO A 142 -12.84 15.39 39.94
N HIS A 143 -13.82 15.97 39.23
CA HIS A 143 -15.24 16.00 39.62
C HIS A 143 -16.07 14.86 38.99
N GLY A 144 -15.45 13.89 38.33
CA GLY A 144 -16.15 12.76 37.70
C GLY A 144 -16.80 13.09 36.34
N GLU A 145 -16.68 14.34 35.88
CA GLU A 145 -17.13 14.80 34.57
C GLU A 145 -16.26 14.23 33.46
N ARG A 146 -16.87 13.87 32.32
CA ARG A 146 -16.11 13.57 31.11
C ARG A 146 -15.63 14.88 30.49
N PRO A 147 -14.41 14.93 29.93
CA PRO A 147 -13.98 16.11 29.17
C PRO A 147 -15.01 16.40 28.07
N ALA A 148 -15.27 17.68 27.81
CA ALA A 148 -16.09 18.05 26.68
C ALA A 148 -15.49 17.44 25.40
N THR A 149 -16.33 16.93 24.50
CA THR A 149 -15.87 16.50 23.17
C THR A 149 -15.22 17.71 22.51
N GLY A 150 -13.92 17.68 22.25
CA GLY A 150 -13.30 18.91 21.77
C GLY A 150 -11.78 18.95 21.77
N LEU A 151 -11.30 20.13 21.38
CA LEU A 151 -9.89 20.48 21.29
C LEU A 151 -9.41 21.28 22.51
N ASP A 152 -10.18 21.34 23.60
CA ASP A 152 -9.92 22.20 24.75
C ASP A 152 -8.50 22.05 25.31
N ASP A 153 -8.01 20.80 25.43
CA ASP A 153 -6.64 20.54 25.90
C ASP A 153 -5.59 21.11 24.94
N ILE A 154 -5.81 20.96 23.63
CA ILE A 154 -4.94 21.49 22.58
C ILE A 154 -4.97 23.03 22.60
N LEU A 155 -6.15 23.64 22.74
CA LEU A 155 -6.34 25.09 22.83
C LEU A 155 -5.73 25.68 24.11
N LYS A 156 -5.66 24.89 25.19
CA LYS A 156 -4.95 25.23 26.44
C LYS A 156 -3.43 25.00 26.36
N GLY A 157 -2.89 24.68 25.19
CA GLY A 157 -1.46 24.58 24.93
C GLY A 157 -0.90 23.15 24.87
N GLN A 158 -1.73 22.11 24.97
CA GLN A 158 -1.30 20.71 24.84
C GLN A 158 -1.14 20.29 23.37
N VAL A 159 -0.43 21.11 22.58
CA VAL A 159 -0.31 20.98 21.11
C VAL A 159 0.40 19.69 20.68
N TRP A 160 1.19 19.06 21.56
CA TRP A 160 1.83 17.77 21.29
C TRP A 160 0.80 16.67 20.99
N ARG A 161 -0.44 16.79 21.48
CA ARG A 161 -1.53 15.84 21.23
C ARG A 161 -1.92 15.69 19.76
N LEU A 162 -1.51 16.63 18.91
CA LEU A 162 -1.66 16.54 17.45
C LEU A 162 -0.72 15.51 16.81
N ILE A 163 0.29 15.04 17.54
CA ILE A 163 1.36 14.17 17.00
C ILE A 163 1.58 12.95 17.89
N THR A 164 1.51 13.10 19.21
CA THR A 164 1.83 12.01 20.15
C THR A 164 0.99 10.74 20.01
N PRO A 165 -0.26 10.75 19.49
CA PRO A 165 -1.02 9.52 19.26
C PRO A 165 -0.28 8.51 18.37
N ILE A 166 0.56 8.94 17.43
CA ILE A 166 1.30 8.04 16.54
C ILE A 166 2.24 7.08 17.29
N PHE A 167 2.60 7.39 18.55
CA PHE A 167 3.48 6.54 19.36
C PHE A 167 2.73 5.53 20.22
N LEU A 168 1.41 5.66 20.38
CA LEU A 168 0.60 4.82 21.25
C LEU A 168 0.16 3.53 20.55
N HIS A 169 0.56 2.37 21.06
CA HIS A 169 0.17 1.07 20.50
C HIS A 169 -0.54 0.22 21.56
N PHE A 170 -1.69 -0.35 21.19
CA PHE A 170 -2.58 -1.05 22.14
C PHE A 170 -2.53 -2.59 22.03
N GLY A 171 -1.57 -3.15 21.29
CA GLY A 171 -1.41 -4.59 21.15
C GLY A 171 -0.09 -4.99 20.51
N ILE A 172 0.38 -6.20 20.83
CA ILE A 172 1.68 -6.72 20.38
C ILE A 172 1.73 -6.83 18.84
N LEU A 173 0.69 -7.40 18.23
CA LEU A 173 0.63 -7.52 16.76
C LEU A 173 0.65 -6.14 16.10
N HIS A 174 -0.07 -5.17 16.66
CA HIS A 174 -0.13 -3.81 16.12
C HIS A 174 1.26 -3.16 16.09
N ILE A 175 1.99 -3.15 17.21
CA ILE A 175 3.35 -2.58 17.23
C ILE A 175 4.33 -3.37 16.36
N VAL A 176 4.26 -4.70 16.32
CA VAL A 176 5.17 -5.50 15.48
C VAL A 176 4.99 -5.14 14.00
N PHE A 177 3.75 -5.07 13.51
CA PHE A 177 3.48 -4.70 12.12
C PHE A 177 3.88 -3.26 11.82
N ASP A 178 3.58 -2.31 12.71
CA ASP A 178 3.95 -0.91 12.51
C ASP A 178 5.47 -0.72 12.51
N MET A 179 6.20 -1.36 13.42
CA MET A 179 7.66 -1.27 13.48
C MET A 179 8.31 -1.96 12.27
N TRP A 180 7.77 -3.08 11.81
CA TRP A 180 8.23 -3.73 10.59
C TRP A 180 8.03 -2.83 9.37
N ALA A 181 6.84 -2.25 9.19
CA ALA A 181 6.54 -1.39 8.07
C ALA A 181 7.31 -0.05 8.13
N LEU A 182 7.44 0.56 9.31
CA LEU A 182 8.29 1.74 9.52
C LEU A 182 9.74 1.43 9.18
N LYS A 183 10.27 0.28 9.64
CA LYS A 183 11.65 -0.10 9.31
C LYS A 183 11.85 -0.20 7.80
N VAL A 184 10.92 -0.80 7.07
CA VAL A 184 11.03 -0.97 5.61
C VAL A 184 10.90 0.38 4.89
N LEU A 185 9.80 1.10 5.11
CA LEU A 185 9.47 2.31 4.35
C LEU A 185 10.27 3.53 4.84
N GLY A 186 10.44 3.67 6.15
CA GLY A 186 11.24 4.73 6.77
C GLY A 186 12.71 4.66 6.34
N THR A 187 13.33 3.48 6.42
CA THR A 187 14.71 3.26 5.96
C THR A 187 14.86 3.59 4.49
N LEU A 188 13.91 3.16 3.65
CA LEU A 188 13.93 3.43 2.22
C LEU A 188 13.87 4.93 1.92
N ILE A 189 12.94 5.66 2.55
CA ILE A 189 12.79 7.10 2.34
C ILE A 189 14.01 7.85 2.92
N GLU A 190 14.43 7.55 4.15
CA GLU A 190 15.53 8.24 4.81
C GLU A 190 16.86 8.04 4.08
N SER A 191 17.11 6.82 3.57
CA SER A 191 18.34 6.52 2.83
C SER A 191 18.36 7.14 1.42
N ARG A 192 17.19 7.33 0.79
CA ARG A 192 17.09 7.83 -0.60
C ARG A 192 16.83 9.33 -0.70
N ARG A 193 16.12 9.90 0.28
CA ARG A 193 15.64 11.30 0.28
C ARG A 193 16.09 12.09 1.51
N GLY A 194 16.82 11.44 2.43
CA GLY A 194 17.37 12.07 3.63
C GLY A 194 16.37 12.17 4.79
N THR A 195 16.93 12.38 5.98
CA THR A 195 16.18 12.48 7.24
C THR A 195 15.15 13.60 7.25
N LEU A 196 15.43 14.75 6.62
CA LEU A 196 14.50 15.88 6.58
C LEU A 196 13.21 15.53 5.83
N THR A 197 13.30 14.85 4.69
CA THR A 197 12.13 14.41 3.93
C THR A 197 11.27 13.47 4.76
N LEU A 198 11.89 12.50 5.44
CA LEU A 198 11.16 11.61 6.34
C LEU A 198 10.51 12.39 7.50
N ALA A 199 11.23 13.34 8.11
CA ALA A 199 10.71 14.15 9.21
C ALA A 199 9.47 14.96 8.82
N VAL A 200 9.51 15.62 7.65
CA VAL A 200 8.36 16.39 7.14
C VAL A 200 7.18 15.47 6.85
N LEU A 201 7.42 14.32 6.20
CA LEU A 201 6.37 13.34 5.94
C LEU A 201 5.73 12.84 7.23
N VAL A 202 6.53 12.45 8.22
CA VAL A 202 6.05 11.99 9.54
C VAL A 202 5.25 13.08 10.24
N PHE A 203 5.78 14.31 10.29
CA PHE A 203 5.13 15.42 10.98
C PHE A 203 3.77 15.78 10.36
N LEU A 204 3.71 15.97 9.04
CA LEU A 204 2.48 16.36 8.35
C LEU A 204 1.45 15.23 8.36
N SER A 205 1.87 13.99 8.12
CA SER A 205 0.96 12.84 8.12
C SER A 205 0.45 12.48 9.51
N ALA A 206 1.25 12.66 10.57
CA ALA A 206 0.81 12.49 11.95
C ALA A 206 -0.38 13.42 12.26
N ILE A 207 -0.18 14.73 12.06
CA ILE A 207 -1.22 15.74 12.31
C ILE A 207 -2.45 15.47 11.46
N ALA A 208 -2.29 15.28 10.15
CA ALA A 208 -3.41 15.07 9.24
C ALA A 208 -4.20 13.80 9.58
N SER A 209 -3.52 12.69 9.82
CA SER A 209 -4.17 11.40 10.12
C SER A 209 -4.88 11.43 11.47
N ASP A 210 -4.27 12.03 12.49
CA ASP A 210 -4.86 12.14 13.83
C ASP A 210 -6.06 13.08 13.84
N VAL A 211 -5.97 14.23 13.17
CA VAL A 211 -7.12 15.14 12.97
C VAL A 211 -8.23 14.44 12.18
N GLY A 212 -7.88 13.71 11.11
CA GLY A 212 -8.85 12.97 10.30
C GLY A 212 -9.59 11.89 11.11
N GLN A 213 -8.86 11.14 11.94
CA GLN A 213 -9.45 10.14 12.82
C GLN A 213 -10.31 10.77 13.92
N TYR A 214 -9.89 11.89 14.48
CA TYR A 214 -10.69 12.64 15.45
C TYR A 214 -12.01 13.12 14.84
N LEU A 215 -11.96 13.75 13.65
CA LEU A 215 -13.17 14.22 12.95
C LEU A 215 -14.10 13.05 12.62
N TYR A 216 -13.55 11.90 12.21
CA TYR A 216 -14.35 10.69 12.00
C TYR A 216 -15.02 10.23 13.31
N ASN A 217 -14.27 10.16 14.40
CA ASN A 217 -14.81 9.75 15.69
C ASN A 217 -15.88 10.71 16.20
N LEU A 218 -15.73 12.02 15.95
CA LEU A 218 -16.69 13.04 16.35
C LEU A 218 -18.02 12.92 15.59
N ASN A 219 -17.99 12.61 14.31
CA ASN A 219 -19.17 12.66 13.43
C ASN A 219 -19.83 11.29 13.20
N PHE A 220 -19.06 10.21 13.26
CA PHE A 220 -19.50 8.88 12.79
C PHE A 220 -19.21 7.75 13.78
N ALA A 221 -18.48 8.00 14.87
CA ALA A 221 -18.18 6.97 15.87
C ALA A 221 -18.25 7.53 17.30
N ASN A 222 -17.51 6.91 18.23
CA ASN A 222 -17.47 7.36 19.62
C ASN A 222 -16.34 8.40 19.80
N PRO A 223 -16.66 9.66 20.16
CA PRO A 223 -15.67 10.74 20.30
C PRO A 223 -14.68 10.52 21.46
N TYR A 224 -15.01 9.65 22.42
CA TYR A 224 -14.15 9.33 23.57
C TYR A 224 -13.29 8.09 23.33
N ARG A 225 -13.35 7.48 22.15
CA ARG A 225 -12.57 6.29 21.85
C ARG A 225 -11.10 6.69 21.63
N PRO A 226 -10.15 6.25 22.47
CA PRO A 226 -8.75 6.50 22.23
C PRO A 226 -8.33 5.80 20.93
N PHE A 227 -7.48 6.49 20.17
CA PHE A 227 -6.80 5.95 19.01
C PHE A 227 -5.33 6.32 19.09
N GLY A 228 -4.53 5.63 18.29
CA GLY A 228 -3.09 5.79 18.25
C GLY A 228 -2.45 4.68 17.44
N GLY A 229 -1.18 4.88 17.11
CA GLY A 229 -0.36 3.97 16.34
C GLY A 229 0.22 4.68 15.13
N MET A 230 1.35 4.17 14.65
CA MET A 230 2.09 4.81 13.56
C MET A 230 1.48 4.49 12.19
N SER A 231 0.53 3.56 12.13
CA SER A 231 -0.12 3.10 10.91
C SER A 231 -0.63 4.21 9.98
N GLY A 232 -1.20 5.32 10.46
CA GLY A 232 -1.57 6.47 9.61
C GLY A 232 -0.36 7.07 8.87
N VAL A 233 0.74 7.30 9.60
CA VAL A 233 2.02 7.74 9.03
C VAL A 233 2.57 6.70 8.06
N ILE A 234 2.49 5.40 8.39
CA ILE A 234 2.97 4.32 7.53
C ILE A 234 2.21 4.28 6.21
N TYR A 235 0.89 4.48 6.20
CA TYR A 235 0.12 4.62 4.96
C TYR A 235 0.55 5.85 4.15
N ALA A 236 0.95 6.94 4.80
CA ALA A 236 1.55 8.09 4.11
C ALA A 236 2.92 7.76 3.49
N LEU A 237 3.81 7.09 4.23
CA LEU A 237 5.10 6.65 3.71
C LEU A 237 4.91 5.68 2.52
N PHE A 238 3.95 4.75 2.63
CA PHE A 238 3.59 3.85 1.55
C PHE A 238 3.07 4.61 0.32
N GLY A 239 2.13 5.54 0.50
CA GLY A 239 1.58 6.35 -0.59
C GLY A 239 2.68 7.18 -1.29
N TYR A 240 3.59 7.76 -0.51
CA TYR A 240 4.73 8.52 -1.03
C TYR A 240 5.64 7.65 -1.89
N VAL A 241 6.08 6.50 -1.36
CA VAL A 241 6.95 5.56 -2.09
C VAL A 241 6.23 4.99 -3.31
N TRP A 242 4.93 4.70 -3.22
CA TRP A 242 4.15 4.20 -4.35
C TRP A 242 4.13 5.20 -5.51
N MET A 243 3.83 6.47 -5.23
CA MET A 243 3.80 7.50 -6.28
C MET A 243 5.20 7.79 -6.83
N LYS A 244 6.23 7.91 -5.98
CA LYS A 244 7.60 8.09 -6.45
C LYS A 244 8.10 6.91 -7.28
N GLY A 245 7.83 5.68 -6.87
CA GLY A 245 8.19 4.49 -7.67
C GLY A 245 7.45 4.41 -9.01
N ARG A 246 6.24 4.98 -9.10
CA ARG A 246 5.42 4.97 -10.32
C ARG A 246 5.81 6.07 -11.32
N HIS A 247 6.21 7.24 -10.82
CA HIS A 247 6.43 8.44 -11.62
C HIS A 247 7.90 8.87 -11.75
N GLU A 248 8.76 8.44 -10.81
CA GLU A 248 10.20 8.74 -10.72
C GLU A 248 10.98 7.44 -10.41
N PRO A 249 10.84 6.38 -11.24
CA PRO A 249 11.43 5.05 -10.98
C PRO A 249 12.96 5.06 -10.84
N GLU A 250 13.64 6.02 -11.44
CA GLU A 250 15.08 6.25 -11.35
C GLU A 250 15.56 6.52 -9.92
N GLN A 251 14.66 6.94 -9.01
CA GLN A 251 14.99 7.15 -7.60
C GLN A 251 15.15 5.83 -6.82
N GLY A 252 14.77 4.70 -7.40
CA GLY A 252 14.92 3.38 -6.80
C GLY A 252 14.02 3.17 -5.56
N MET A 253 12.90 3.90 -5.48
CA MET A 253 11.86 3.75 -4.46
C MET A 253 10.67 2.96 -5.03
N VAL A 254 10.93 1.76 -5.54
CA VAL A 254 9.93 0.98 -6.28
C VAL A 254 9.36 -0.14 -5.40
N LEU A 255 8.03 -0.22 -5.31
CA LEU A 255 7.30 -1.29 -4.60
C LEU A 255 6.83 -2.37 -5.56
N HIS A 256 6.91 -3.63 -5.14
CA HIS A 256 6.38 -4.74 -5.94
C HIS A 256 4.86 -4.66 -6.05
N PRO A 257 4.28 -4.95 -7.24
CA PRO A 257 2.83 -4.92 -7.42
C PRO A 257 2.08 -5.80 -6.43
N SER A 258 2.65 -6.93 -6.00
CA SER A 258 2.04 -7.75 -4.94
C SER A 258 2.01 -7.04 -3.60
N SER A 259 3.06 -6.31 -3.20
CA SER A 259 3.10 -5.55 -1.95
C SER A 259 2.05 -4.44 -1.94
N ILE A 260 1.88 -3.73 -3.05
CA ILE A 260 0.82 -2.72 -3.23
C ILE A 260 -0.54 -3.37 -3.04
N ARG A 261 -0.82 -4.48 -3.76
CA ARG A 261 -2.09 -5.21 -3.62
C ARG A 261 -2.32 -5.71 -2.19
N THR A 262 -1.30 -6.25 -1.52
CA THR A 262 -1.41 -6.75 -0.14
C THR A 262 -1.73 -5.63 0.83
N ILE A 263 -1.06 -4.47 0.74
CA ILE A 263 -1.31 -3.33 1.64
C ILE A 263 -2.70 -2.73 1.41
N LEU A 264 -3.14 -2.62 0.15
CA LEU A 264 -4.49 -2.13 -0.16
C LEU A 264 -5.59 -3.13 0.25
N LEU A 265 -5.35 -4.43 0.08
CA LEU A 265 -6.26 -5.47 0.59
C LEU A 265 -6.31 -5.45 2.12
N TRP A 266 -5.17 -5.27 2.78
CA TRP A 266 -5.09 -5.13 4.22
C TRP A 266 -5.90 -3.91 4.70
N LEU A 267 -5.75 -2.76 4.06
CA LEU A 267 -6.57 -1.57 4.33
C LEU A 267 -8.06 -1.87 4.22
N PHE A 268 -8.48 -2.51 3.13
CA PHE A 268 -9.87 -2.91 2.94
C PHE A 268 -10.36 -3.86 4.03
N LEU A 269 -9.57 -4.86 4.41
CA LEU A 269 -9.90 -5.79 5.49
C LEU A 269 -10.03 -5.06 6.84
N CYS A 270 -9.14 -4.12 7.15
CA CYS A 270 -9.24 -3.29 8.35
C CYS A 270 -10.54 -2.46 8.38
N MET A 271 -10.99 -1.97 7.22
CA MET A 271 -12.25 -1.23 7.08
C MET A 271 -13.51 -2.06 7.37
N THR A 272 -13.46 -3.38 7.21
CA THR A 272 -14.61 -4.26 7.50
C THR A 272 -14.97 -4.35 8.98
N GLY A 273 -14.04 -3.98 9.88
CA GLY A 273 -14.20 -4.14 11.32
C GLY A 273 -13.95 -5.56 11.85
N LEU A 274 -13.69 -6.55 10.97
CA LEU A 274 -13.42 -7.94 11.36
C LEU A 274 -12.16 -8.11 12.24
N LEU A 275 -11.24 -7.16 12.15
CA LEU A 275 -9.97 -7.17 12.88
C LEU A 275 -9.99 -6.30 14.15
N GLY A 276 -11.18 -5.83 14.54
CA GLY A 276 -11.39 -5.06 15.77
C GLY A 276 -11.28 -3.54 15.59
N PRO A 277 -11.06 -2.81 16.71
CA PRO A 277 -10.97 -1.34 16.78
C PRO A 277 -9.86 -0.68 15.96
N ILE A 278 -9.97 -0.60 14.64
CA ILE A 278 -8.93 0.03 13.81
C ILE A 278 -9.28 1.49 13.48
N ALA A 279 -8.29 2.38 13.58
CA ALA A 279 -8.36 3.78 13.19
C ALA A 279 -8.30 3.94 11.66
N ASN A 280 -9.32 3.44 10.96
CA ASN A 280 -9.34 3.37 9.50
C ASN A 280 -9.32 4.76 8.83
N ALA A 281 -9.88 5.79 9.48
CA ALA A 281 -9.82 7.15 8.94
C ALA A 281 -8.38 7.70 8.98
N ALA A 282 -7.60 7.40 10.02
CA ALA A 282 -6.17 7.71 10.04
C ALA A 282 -5.42 7.06 8.86
N HIS A 283 -5.73 5.79 8.53
CA HIS A 283 -5.08 5.09 7.41
C HIS A 283 -5.38 5.75 6.07
N VAL A 284 -6.65 6.08 5.81
CA VAL A 284 -7.07 6.73 4.55
C VAL A 284 -6.45 8.11 4.42
N VAL A 285 -6.55 8.93 5.47
CA VAL A 285 -6.01 10.29 5.43
C VAL A 285 -4.50 10.27 5.26
N GLY A 286 -3.81 9.38 5.98
CA GLY A 286 -2.38 9.14 5.79
C GLY A 286 -2.04 8.76 4.35
N LEU A 287 -2.73 7.78 3.77
CA LEU A 287 -2.54 7.36 2.38
C LEU A 287 -2.70 8.52 1.41
N VAL A 288 -3.76 9.33 1.56
CA VAL A 288 -4.03 10.50 0.71
C VAL A 288 -2.88 11.51 0.82
N VAL A 289 -2.44 11.84 2.04
CA VAL A 289 -1.29 12.75 2.25
C VAL A 289 -0.04 12.22 1.55
N GLY A 290 0.25 10.93 1.73
CA GLY A 290 1.38 10.27 1.08
C GLY A 290 1.34 10.34 -0.44
N VAL A 291 0.18 10.03 -1.03
CA VAL A 291 -0.03 10.09 -2.48
C VAL A 291 0.18 11.52 -2.99
N LEU A 292 -0.43 12.52 -2.36
CA LEU A 292 -0.29 13.92 -2.75
C LEU A 292 1.16 14.39 -2.67
N PHE A 293 1.86 14.05 -1.58
CA PHE A 293 3.27 14.42 -1.40
C PHE A 293 4.18 13.69 -2.40
N GLY A 294 3.87 12.43 -2.73
CA GLY A 294 4.63 11.63 -3.69
C GLY A 294 4.42 12.05 -5.15
N LEU A 295 3.27 12.65 -5.47
CA LEU A 295 3.00 13.25 -6.79
C LEU A 295 3.71 14.59 -6.99
N ALA A 296 4.06 15.28 -5.90
CA ALA A 296 4.75 16.55 -5.98
C ALA A 296 6.21 16.36 -6.44
N ARG A 297 6.61 17.15 -7.44
CA ARG A 297 7.93 17.09 -8.07
C ARG A 297 8.88 18.12 -7.45
N PHE A 298 9.44 17.79 -6.30
CA PHE A 298 10.53 18.51 -5.65
C PHE A 298 11.64 17.55 -5.23
#